data_AF-A0A8U0NVA6-F1
#
_entry.id   AF-A0A8U0NVA6-F1
#
_cell.length_a   1.000
_cell.length_b   1.000
_cell.length_c   1.000
_cell.angle_alpha   90.00
_cell.angle_beta   90.00
_cell.angle_gamma   90.00
#
_symmetry.space_group_name_H-M   'P 1'
#
loop_
_entity.id
_entity.type
_entity.pdbx_description
1 polymer ?
#
loop_
_entity_poly.entity_id
_entity_poly.type
_entity_poly.pdbx_seq_one_letter_code
_entity_poly.pdbx_strand_id
1 'polypeptide(L)'
;MERNQLTYIPRSIGNLIQLQTLNVKDNKLKELPDTVGELRSLRTLDISENDIQKLPQLLAHVRTLETLSLDTSSMVYPPQEVCSAGTQAIQQFLCKESGLEYYPPSQYLLPVLEQDGGDTPRDSADGPSDRLCREEVEWQNRFSDYEKRKEQKMLEKLEFERRLELGQREHAQLLQQSNNQKDEILQTVKEEQFRLEQGLSARQRYLDAERQRLQEQLKQTEQNISSRIQKLLQENQRQKKSSEILKSLENERIRMEQLMSITQEETENLRRREIASAMQQMLTESCKSRLVQMAYESQRQSLVQQACSSMAEMDERFQQILSWQQMDQNKAISQILQESAMQKAAFEALQVKKDLMHRQIRNQIKLIETELLQLTQLEVKRKSLDTEALQEVIAEQRWALSSLLQQLLKEKTRREEELREILTELEAKSETKQENYWLIQYQRLLNQKPLSLKLQEEGLERQLAALLVDLSAEHYLPLFAHHRISLDTLSRMSPADLAKVGVSEAGLQHEILRRVRELLAAARIRPELPNPPKGEALGALEVPTAPEELPEPTTPSAPPVELEMPTSECVVCLEREAQMIFLNCGHVCCCHQCCQPLRTCPLCRQEIAQCLRLYHS
;
A
#
# COMPACT_ATOMS: atom_id res chain seq x y z
N MET A 1 5.13 -15.15 -9.00
CA MET A 1 6.32 -14.68 -8.26
C MET A 1 7.53 -14.57 -9.20
N GLU A 2 7.33 -14.29 -10.48
CA GLU A 2 8.43 -14.21 -11.46
C GLU A 2 9.15 -12.86 -11.43
N ARG A 3 10.35 -12.76 -12.01
CA ARG A 3 11.12 -11.51 -12.17
C ARG A 3 11.39 -10.77 -10.86
N ASN A 4 11.70 -11.52 -9.81
CA ASN A 4 12.01 -10.97 -8.49
C ASN A 4 13.45 -11.33 -8.12
N GLN A 5 13.94 -10.79 -6.99
CA GLN A 5 15.28 -11.15 -6.49
C GLN A 5 15.20 -12.13 -5.30
N LEU A 6 14.20 -13.02 -5.30
CA LEU A 6 13.99 -13.98 -4.22
C LEU A 6 15.16 -14.98 -4.17
N THR A 7 15.76 -15.14 -3.00
CA THR A 7 16.85 -16.08 -2.76
C THR A 7 16.41 -17.38 -2.08
N TYR A 8 15.21 -17.40 -1.51
CA TYR A 8 14.54 -18.57 -0.94
C TYR A 8 13.02 -18.43 -1.04
N ILE A 9 12.30 -19.55 -1.02
CA ILE A 9 10.84 -19.60 -0.81
C ILE A 9 10.58 -19.96 0.66
N PRO A 10 9.66 -19.28 1.38
CA PRO A 10 9.35 -19.62 2.76
C PRO A 10 8.65 -20.98 2.86
N ARG A 11 9.01 -21.78 3.88
CA ARG A 11 8.42 -23.13 4.08
C ARG A 11 6.90 -23.13 4.23
N SER A 12 6.30 -22.03 4.69
CA SER A 12 4.86 -21.83 4.78
C SER A 12 4.11 -21.91 3.44
N ILE A 13 4.81 -21.95 2.30
CA ILE A 13 4.21 -22.20 0.98
C ILE A 13 3.38 -23.51 0.97
N GLY A 14 3.82 -24.57 1.66
CA GLY A 14 3.14 -25.86 1.69
C GLY A 14 1.73 -25.84 2.27
N ASN A 15 1.40 -24.82 3.09
CA ASN A 15 0.05 -24.61 3.62
C ASN A 15 -0.98 -24.26 2.51
N LEU A 16 -0.53 -23.84 1.33
CA LEU A 16 -1.39 -23.43 0.21
C LEU A 16 -1.89 -24.65 -0.59
N ILE A 17 -2.56 -25.59 0.09
CA ILE A 17 -3.01 -26.88 -0.47
C ILE A 17 -3.90 -26.79 -1.73
N GLN A 18 -4.51 -25.63 -1.99
CA GLN A 18 -5.35 -25.33 -3.17
C GLN A 18 -4.58 -24.63 -4.32
N LEU A 19 -3.30 -24.30 -4.16
CA LEU A 19 -2.50 -23.60 -5.16
C LEU A 19 -2.30 -24.48 -6.41
N GLN A 20 -2.74 -24.00 -7.58
CA GLN A 20 -2.66 -24.75 -8.84
C GLN A 20 -1.45 -24.38 -9.70
N THR A 21 -0.93 -23.15 -9.58
CA THR A 21 0.18 -22.63 -10.37
C THR A 21 1.17 -21.89 -9.49
N LEU A 22 2.44 -22.31 -9.48
CA LEU A 22 3.55 -21.67 -8.79
C LEU A 22 4.63 -21.31 -9.82
N ASN A 23 4.57 -20.09 -10.33
CA ASN A 23 5.63 -19.52 -11.17
C ASN A 23 6.56 -18.65 -10.31
N VAL A 24 7.83 -19.05 -10.22
CA VAL A 24 8.96 -18.37 -9.57
C VAL A 24 10.13 -18.15 -10.54
N LYS A 25 9.84 -18.09 -11.86
CA LYS A 25 10.82 -17.85 -12.94
C LYS A 25 11.62 -16.56 -12.74
N ASP A 26 12.84 -16.47 -13.25
CA ASP A 26 13.68 -15.25 -13.23
C ASP A 26 13.84 -14.72 -11.79
N ASN A 27 14.55 -15.52 -10.99
CA ASN A 27 14.82 -15.28 -9.57
C ASN A 27 16.23 -15.80 -9.19
N LYS A 28 16.59 -15.69 -7.91
CA LYS A 28 17.90 -16.06 -7.36
C LYS A 28 17.81 -17.25 -6.40
N LEU A 29 16.81 -18.11 -6.58
CA LEU A 29 16.58 -19.28 -5.74
C LEU A 29 17.71 -20.30 -5.96
N LYS A 30 18.24 -20.86 -4.88
CA LYS A 30 19.28 -21.92 -4.93
C LYS A 30 18.73 -23.30 -4.63
N GLU A 31 17.66 -23.36 -3.86
CA GLU A 31 16.98 -24.57 -3.40
C GLU A 31 15.48 -24.31 -3.31
N LEU A 32 14.66 -25.33 -3.60
CA LEU A 32 13.23 -25.34 -3.31
C LEU A 32 13.01 -25.97 -1.91
N PRO A 33 12.14 -25.40 -1.06
CA PRO A 33 11.83 -26.03 0.21
C PRO A 33 11.02 -27.32 -0.01
N ASP A 34 11.34 -28.34 0.79
CA ASP A 34 10.66 -29.65 0.82
C ASP A 34 9.12 -29.57 0.87
N THR A 35 8.59 -28.53 1.52
CA THR A 35 7.15 -28.29 1.66
C THR A 35 6.44 -27.90 0.36
N VAL A 36 7.16 -27.68 -0.76
CA VAL A 36 6.56 -27.65 -2.11
C VAL A 36 5.87 -29.00 -2.43
N GLY A 37 6.35 -30.10 -1.84
CA GLY A 37 5.70 -31.42 -1.94
C GLY A 37 4.30 -31.51 -1.29
N GLU A 38 3.93 -30.56 -0.44
CA GLU A 38 2.64 -30.53 0.28
C GLU A 38 1.52 -29.88 -0.55
N LEU A 39 1.86 -29.25 -1.69
CA LEU A 39 0.95 -28.53 -2.58
C LEU A 39 0.10 -29.49 -3.45
N ARG A 40 -0.84 -30.20 -2.81
CA ARG A 40 -1.63 -31.29 -3.43
C ARG A 40 -2.41 -30.92 -4.70
N SER A 41 -2.69 -29.64 -4.95
CA SER A 41 -3.43 -29.16 -6.13
C SER A 41 -2.54 -28.62 -7.26
N LEU A 42 -1.21 -28.64 -7.11
CA LEU A 42 -0.28 -27.94 -8.00
C LEU A 42 -0.12 -28.65 -9.35
N ARG A 43 -0.60 -28.00 -10.41
CA ARG A 43 -0.51 -28.46 -11.81
C ARG A 43 0.71 -27.92 -12.55
N THR A 44 1.11 -26.69 -12.23
CA THR A 44 2.17 -25.98 -12.96
C THR A 44 3.21 -25.41 -11.99
N LEU A 45 4.47 -25.79 -12.18
CA LEU A 45 5.62 -25.29 -11.44
C LEU A 45 6.66 -24.75 -12.44
N ASP A 46 6.89 -23.44 -12.45
CA ASP A 46 7.97 -22.84 -13.25
C ASP A 46 9.06 -22.32 -12.31
N ILE A 47 10.25 -22.88 -12.45
CA ILE A 47 11.46 -22.58 -11.70
C ILE A 47 12.64 -22.26 -12.63
N SER A 48 12.37 -21.99 -13.92
CA SER A 48 13.40 -21.61 -14.89
C SER A 48 14.05 -20.26 -14.57
N GLU A 49 15.21 -19.99 -15.15
CA GLU A 49 16.01 -18.78 -14.89
C GLU A 49 16.28 -18.59 -13.37
N ASN A 50 16.86 -19.62 -12.74
CA ASN A 50 17.23 -19.66 -11.31
C ASN A 50 18.51 -20.49 -11.05
N ASP A 51 19.16 -20.26 -9.90
CA ASP A 51 20.36 -20.99 -9.42
C ASP A 51 20.05 -22.41 -8.84
N ILE A 52 18.87 -22.98 -9.12
CA ILE A 52 18.44 -24.25 -8.51
C ILE A 52 19.21 -25.44 -9.09
N GLN A 53 19.90 -26.19 -8.22
CA GLN A 53 20.68 -27.37 -8.62
C GLN A 53 20.01 -28.71 -8.26
N LYS A 54 19.00 -28.70 -7.38
CA LYS A 54 18.36 -29.91 -6.84
C LYS A 54 16.85 -29.71 -6.66
N LEU A 55 16.06 -30.71 -7.08
CA LEU A 55 14.65 -30.83 -6.69
C LEU A 55 14.53 -31.63 -5.37
N PRO A 56 13.60 -31.25 -4.48
CA PRO A 56 13.29 -32.05 -3.29
C PRO A 56 12.57 -33.34 -3.70
N GLN A 57 12.96 -34.48 -3.11
CA GLN A 57 12.33 -35.78 -3.37
C GLN A 57 10.82 -35.76 -3.06
N LEU A 58 10.41 -34.96 -2.07
CA LEU A 58 9.02 -34.79 -1.67
C LEU A 58 8.11 -34.22 -2.78
N LEU A 59 8.65 -33.64 -3.85
CA LEU A 59 7.89 -33.25 -5.05
C LEU A 59 7.16 -34.44 -5.72
N ALA A 60 7.60 -35.68 -5.47
CA ALA A 60 6.90 -36.91 -5.86
C ALA A 60 5.49 -37.08 -5.26
N HIS A 61 5.15 -36.32 -4.21
CA HIS A 61 3.81 -36.30 -3.63
C HIS A 61 2.82 -35.42 -4.40
N VAL A 62 3.30 -34.53 -5.28
CA VAL A 62 2.47 -33.66 -6.13
C VAL A 62 1.98 -34.44 -7.35
N ARG A 63 1.00 -35.33 -7.14
CA ARG A 63 0.44 -36.22 -8.17
C ARG A 63 -0.33 -35.50 -9.28
N THR A 64 -0.66 -34.24 -9.05
CA THR A 64 -1.40 -33.34 -9.95
C THR A 64 -0.52 -32.53 -10.90
N LEU A 65 0.81 -32.68 -10.82
CA LEU A 65 1.76 -31.87 -11.59
C LEU A 65 1.78 -32.24 -13.09
N GLU A 66 1.11 -31.41 -13.89
CA GLU A 66 1.03 -31.51 -15.36
C GLU A 66 2.27 -30.92 -16.05
N THR A 67 2.84 -29.84 -15.50
CA THR A 67 3.92 -29.06 -16.12
C THR A 67 5.00 -28.64 -15.11
N LEU A 68 6.26 -28.87 -15.46
CA LEU A 68 7.45 -28.46 -14.70
C LEU A 68 8.51 -27.87 -15.65
N SER A 69 8.78 -26.58 -15.54
CA SER A 69 9.80 -25.85 -16.31
C SER A 69 11.04 -25.61 -15.45
N LEU A 70 12.21 -26.06 -15.90
CA LEU A 70 13.49 -25.90 -15.21
C LEU A 70 14.69 -25.86 -16.16
N ASP A 71 15.81 -25.34 -15.68
CA ASP A 71 17.03 -25.14 -16.48
C ASP A 71 17.88 -26.43 -16.48
N THR A 72 17.73 -27.25 -17.52
CA THR A 72 18.37 -28.59 -17.58
C THR A 72 19.90 -28.59 -17.41
N SER A 73 20.58 -27.47 -17.67
CA SER A 73 22.03 -27.30 -17.57
C SER A 73 22.55 -27.01 -16.15
N SER A 74 21.73 -26.47 -15.24
CA SER A 74 22.13 -26.20 -13.84
C SER A 74 21.82 -27.37 -12.90
N MET A 75 20.93 -28.28 -13.31
CA MET A 75 20.51 -29.43 -12.51
C MET A 75 21.62 -30.46 -12.27
N VAL A 76 21.70 -30.88 -11.01
CA VAL A 76 22.57 -31.96 -10.49
C VAL A 76 21.73 -33.15 -9.99
N TYR A 77 20.52 -32.91 -9.48
CA TYR A 77 19.55 -33.94 -9.09
C TYR A 77 18.10 -33.49 -9.37
N PRO A 78 17.32 -34.15 -10.26
CA PRO A 78 17.64 -35.34 -11.06
C PRO A 78 18.82 -35.15 -12.04
N PRO A 79 19.38 -36.24 -12.59
CA PRO A 79 20.42 -36.15 -13.61
C PRO A 79 19.88 -35.52 -14.90
N GLN A 80 20.75 -34.82 -15.63
CA GLN A 80 20.38 -33.98 -16.78
C GLN A 80 19.66 -34.74 -17.90
N GLU A 81 19.98 -36.02 -18.09
CA GLU A 81 19.28 -36.94 -19.01
C GLU A 81 17.77 -37.01 -18.69
N VAL A 82 17.41 -37.20 -17.41
CA VAL A 82 16.01 -37.25 -16.93
C VAL A 82 15.36 -35.87 -17.05
N CYS A 83 16.09 -34.79 -16.74
CA CYS A 83 15.59 -33.43 -16.90
C CYS A 83 15.27 -33.10 -18.37
N SER A 84 16.09 -33.58 -19.32
CA SER A 84 15.86 -33.39 -20.75
C SER A 84 14.66 -34.17 -21.32
N ALA A 85 14.26 -35.26 -20.65
CA ALA A 85 13.10 -36.07 -21.03
C ALA A 85 11.75 -35.51 -20.52
N GLY A 86 11.75 -34.35 -19.85
CA GLY A 86 10.56 -33.59 -19.50
C GLY A 86 9.84 -34.04 -18.21
N THR A 87 8.75 -33.33 -17.89
CA THR A 87 8.05 -33.40 -16.58
C THR A 87 7.65 -34.83 -16.16
N GLN A 88 7.19 -35.66 -17.09
CA GLN A 88 6.78 -37.04 -16.78
C GLN A 88 7.98 -37.92 -16.37
N ALA A 89 9.12 -37.80 -17.05
CA ALA A 89 10.33 -38.53 -16.70
C ALA A 89 10.90 -38.08 -15.35
N ILE A 90 10.86 -36.77 -15.07
CA ILE A 90 11.24 -36.20 -13.78
C ILE A 90 10.36 -36.74 -12.65
N GLN A 91 9.03 -36.73 -12.81
CA GLN A 91 8.12 -37.30 -11.80
C GLN A 91 8.29 -38.81 -11.63
N GLN A 92 8.47 -39.58 -12.72
CA GLN A 92 8.74 -41.02 -12.64
C GLN A 92 10.04 -41.33 -11.88
N PHE A 93 11.11 -40.55 -12.12
CA PHE A 93 12.37 -40.68 -11.40
C PHE A 93 12.20 -40.36 -9.91
N LEU A 94 11.60 -39.22 -9.56
CA LEU A 94 11.39 -38.82 -8.17
C LEU A 94 10.46 -39.77 -7.41
N CYS A 95 9.43 -40.31 -8.07
CA CYS A 95 8.57 -41.36 -7.52
C CYS A 95 9.37 -42.64 -7.22
N LYS A 96 10.16 -43.13 -8.19
CA LYS A 96 11.00 -44.33 -8.05
C LYS A 96 12.03 -44.19 -6.92
N GLU A 97 12.70 -43.04 -6.83
CA GLU A 97 13.66 -42.72 -5.76
C GLU A 97 12.99 -42.63 -4.38
N SER A 98 11.73 -42.18 -4.33
CA SER A 98 10.93 -42.08 -3.10
C SER A 98 10.21 -43.39 -2.73
N GLY A 99 10.39 -44.48 -3.48
CA GLY A 99 9.69 -45.75 -3.26
C GLY A 99 8.18 -45.71 -3.59
N LEU A 100 7.73 -44.73 -4.38
CA LEU A 100 6.35 -44.51 -4.77
C LEU A 100 6.08 -44.96 -6.20
N GLU A 101 4.92 -45.54 -6.44
CA GLU A 101 4.43 -45.81 -7.79
C GLU A 101 4.01 -44.50 -8.49
N TYR A 102 4.24 -44.39 -9.80
CA TYR A 102 3.92 -43.20 -10.59
C TYR A 102 2.56 -43.34 -11.29
N TYR A 103 1.74 -42.30 -11.21
CA TYR A 103 0.44 -42.20 -11.86
C TYR A 103 0.38 -40.88 -12.68
N PRO A 104 -0.09 -40.88 -13.94
CA PRO A 104 -0.31 -39.66 -14.70
C PRO A 104 -1.36 -38.74 -14.05
N PRO A 105 -1.24 -37.40 -14.14
CA PRO A 105 -2.18 -36.47 -13.52
C PRO A 105 -3.65 -36.70 -13.89
N SER A 106 -3.92 -37.16 -15.12
CA SER A 106 -5.27 -37.48 -15.61
C SER A 106 -5.93 -38.71 -14.98
N GLN A 107 -5.21 -39.47 -14.16
CA GLN A 107 -5.76 -40.58 -13.36
C GLN A 107 -6.02 -40.19 -11.89
N TYR A 108 -5.57 -39.00 -11.46
CA TYR A 108 -5.68 -38.58 -10.06
C TYR A 108 -6.91 -37.68 -9.86
N LEU A 109 -8.10 -38.30 -9.75
CA LEU A 109 -9.31 -37.63 -9.28
C LEU A 109 -9.04 -37.03 -7.89
N LEU A 110 -9.08 -35.69 -7.80
CA LEU A 110 -8.74 -34.92 -6.60
C LEU A 110 -9.78 -35.17 -5.48
N PRO A 111 -9.46 -35.90 -4.39
CA PRO A 111 -10.47 -36.26 -3.37
C PRO A 111 -10.91 -35.07 -2.47
N VAL A 112 -10.46 -33.85 -2.81
CA VAL A 112 -10.60 -32.63 -2.02
C VAL A 112 -11.95 -31.93 -2.26
N LEU A 113 -12.77 -32.43 -3.19
CA LEU A 113 -14.13 -31.93 -3.47
C LEU A 113 -15.24 -32.96 -3.24
N GLU A 114 -14.92 -34.19 -2.79
CA GLU A 114 -15.90 -35.29 -2.65
C GLU A 114 -16.23 -35.66 -1.19
N GLN A 115 -15.54 -35.07 -0.19
CA GLN A 115 -15.73 -35.40 1.23
C GLN A 115 -16.90 -34.70 1.96
N ASP A 116 -17.86 -34.13 1.22
CA ASP A 116 -19.16 -33.64 1.75
C ASP A 116 -20.35 -34.50 1.21
N GLY A 117 -20.04 -35.64 0.56
CA GLY A 117 -20.91 -36.34 -0.39
C GLY A 117 -21.47 -37.72 0.01
N GLY A 118 -21.72 -37.98 1.29
CA GLY A 118 -22.61 -39.07 1.74
C GLY A 118 -21.98 -40.45 2.01
N ASP A 119 -21.69 -40.71 3.29
CA ASP A 119 -21.55 -42.07 3.84
C ASP A 119 -22.87 -42.48 4.53
N THR A 120 -23.66 -43.34 3.88
CA THR A 120 -24.67 -44.18 4.54
C THR A 120 -24.56 -45.63 4.07
N PRO A 121 -24.85 -46.62 4.94
CA PRO A 121 -24.14 -47.90 4.88
C PRO A 121 -24.77 -48.93 3.93
N ARG A 122 -23.97 -49.94 3.58
CA ARG A 122 -24.45 -51.17 2.94
C ARG A 122 -25.39 -51.96 3.85
N ASP A 123 -26.53 -52.34 3.27
CA ASP A 123 -27.29 -53.56 3.53
C ASP A 123 -27.72 -53.89 4.97
N SER A 124 -28.93 -53.47 5.33
CA SER A 124 -29.90 -54.30 6.07
C SER A 124 -31.33 -53.87 5.76
N ALA A 125 -32.27 -54.83 5.76
CA ALA A 125 -33.61 -54.63 5.21
C ALA A 125 -34.62 -54.15 6.25
N ASP A 126 -35.43 -53.15 5.92
CA ASP A 126 -36.70 -52.87 6.61
C ASP A 126 -37.76 -52.18 5.74
N GLY A 127 -39.02 -52.20 6.21
CA GLY A 127 -40.24 -52.00 5.41
C GLY A 127 -40.56 -50.57 4.92
N PRO A 128 -41.68 -50.39 4.17
CA PRO A 128 -41.99 -49.11 3.51
C PRO A 128 -42.46 -47.99 4.44
N SER A 129 -43.28 -48.29 5.47
CA SER A 129 -43.87 -47.25 6.33
C SER A 129 -42.84 -46.52 7.21
N ASP A 130 -41.79 -47.22 7.64
CA ASP A 130 -40.75 -46.66 8.51
C ASP A 130 -39.76 -45.77 7.75
N ARG A 131 -39.90 -45.68 6.42
CA ARG A 131 -39.07 -44.83 5.55
C ARG A 131 -39.56 -43.39 5.55
N LEU A 132 -40.87 -43.17 5.40
CA LEU A 132 -41.47 -41.83 5.32
C LEU A 132 -41.31 -41.04 6.63
N CYS A 133 -41.60 -41.65 7.80
CA CYS A 133 -41.42 -40.97 9.08
C CYS A 133 -39.94 -40.68 9.40
N ARG A 134 -39.03 -41.53 8.89
CA ARG A 134 -37.57 -41.33 9.02
C ARG A 134 -37.08 -40.22 8.09
N GLU A 135 -37.60 -40.15 6.86
CA GLU A 135 -37.36 -39.06 5.91
C GLU A 135 -37.88 -37.71 6.44
N GLU A 136 -39.06 -37.65 7.06
CA GLU A 136 -39.57 -36.43 7.72
C GLU A 136 -38.67 -35.97 8.86
N VAL A 137 -38.23 -36.88 9.74
CA VAL A 137 -37.29 -36.57 10.83
C VAL A 137 -35.91 -36.16 10.29
N GLU A 138 -35.41 -36.79 9.22
CA GLU A 138 -34.18 -36.37 8.55
C GLU A 138 -34.31 -34.98 7.92
N TRP A 139 -35.43 -34.66 7.28
CA TRP A 139 -35.69 -33.32 6.74
C TRP A 139 -35.77 -32.27 7.85
N GLN A 140 -36.44 -32.57 8.96
CA GLN A 140 -36.55 -31.64 10.09
C GLN A 140 -35.21 -31.44 10.82
N ASN A 141 -34.38 -32.48 10.92
CA ASN A 141 -33.01 -32.38 11.39
C ASN A 141 -32.12 -31.56 10.43
N ARG A 142 -32.18 -31.83 9.11
CA ARG A 142 -31.45 -31.05 8.09
C ARG A 142 -31.86 -29.57 8.09
N PHE A 143 -33.14 -29.27 8.29
CA PHE A 143 -33.63 -27.90 8.43
C PHE A 143 -33.08 -27.23 9.70
N SER A 144 -33.16 -27.91 10.85
CA SER A 144 -32.59 -27.44 12.11
C SER A 144 -31.07 -27.21 12.02
N ASP A 145 -30.34 -28.07 11.30
CA ASP A 145 -28.89 -27.92 11.08
C ASP A 145 -28.54 -26.82 10.07
N TYR A 146 -29.42 -26.54 9.11
CA TYR A 146 -29.31 -25.36 8.25
C TYR A 146 -29.54 -24.07 9.05
N GLU A 147 -30.54 -24.05 9.93
CA GLU A 147 -30.79 -22.92 10.84
C GLU A 147 -29.59 -22.69 11.78
N LYS A 148 -29.07 -23.74 12.45
CA LYS A 148 -27.84 -23.65 13.27
C LYS A 148 -26.65 -23.11 12.48
N ARG A 149 -26.41 -23.59 11.25
CA ARG A 149 -25.31 -23.08 10.39
C ARG A 149 -25.51 -21.63 9.95
N LYS A 150 -26.77 -21.21 9.75
CA LYS A 150 -27.13 -19.82 9.43
C LYS A 150 -26.96 -18.90 10.64
N GLU A 151 -27.30 -19.37 11.84
CA GLU A 151 -27.04 -18.67 13.11
C GLU A 151 -25.54 -18.58 13.40
N GLN A 152 -24.78 -19.67 13.23
CA GLN A 152 -23.32 -19.68 13.35
C GLN A 152 -22.67 -18.66 12.42
N LYS A 153 -23.01 -18.64 11.12
CA LYS A 153 -22.49 -17.64 10.17
C LYS A 153 -22.93 -16.20 10.50
N MET A 154 -24.08 -16.01 11.14
CA MET A 154 -24.50 -14.71 11.65
C MET A 154 -23.66 -14.27 12.86
N LEU A 155 -23.36 -15.19 13.79
CA LEU A 155 -22.49 -14.96 14.94
C LEU A 155 -21.04 -14.71 14.52
N GLU A 156 -20.49 -15.49 13.60
CA GLU A 156 -19.16 -15.28 12.99
C GLU A 156 -19.06 -13.89 12.35
N LYS A 157 -20.09 -13.46 11.61
CA LYS A 157 -20.15 -12.11 11.04
C LYS A 157 -20.17 -11.03 12.13
N LEU A 158 -21.02 -11.19 13.15
CA LEU A 158 -21.11 -10.24 14.27
C LEU A 158 -19.80 -10.18 15.08
N GLU A 159 -19.08 -11.29 15.23
CA GLU A 159 -17.75 -11.31 15.82
C GLU A 159 -16.72 -10.62 14.93
N PHE A 160 -16.75 -10.83 13.62
CA PHE A 160 -15.86 -10.14 12.69
C PHE A 160 -16.09 -8.62 12.70
N GLU A 161 -17.35 -8.18 12.69
CA GLU A 161 -17.74 -6.77 12.83
C GLU A 161 -17.24 -6.18 14.16
N ARG A 162 -17.41 -6.90 15.29
CA ARG A 162 -16.87 -6.48 16.60
C ARG A 162 -15.33 -6.40 16.63
N ARG A 163 -14.63 -7.36 16.01
CA ARG A 163 -13.16 -7.36 15.92
C ARG A 163 -12.66 -6.18 15.07
N LEU A 164 -13.35 -5.87 13.98
CA LEU A 164 -13.06 -4.71 13.14
C LEU A 164 -13.30 -3.39 13.89
N GLU A 165 -14.42 -3.26 14.61
CA GLU A 165 -14.67 -2.08 15.46
C GLU A 165 -13.62 -1.94 16.59
N LEU A 166 -13.18 -3.04 17.20
CA LEU A 166 -12.14 -3.03 18.23
C LEU A 166 -10.81 -2.53 17.65
N GLY A 167 -10.35 -3.10 16.53
CA GLY A 167 -9.13 -2.63 15.86
C GLY A 167 -9.21 -1.16 15.42
N GLN A 168 -10.38 -0.69 14.95
CA GLN A 168 -10.61 0.74 14.65
C GLN A 168 -10.54 1.62 15.90
N ARG A 169 -11.11 1.17 17.04
CA ARG A 169 -11.04 1.90 18.32
C ARG A 169 -9.61 1.94 18.87
N GLU A 170 -8.88 0.83 18.80
CA GLU A 170 -7.48 0.73 19.22
C GLU A 170 -6.58 1.64 18.36
N HIS A 171 -6.74 1.61 17.03
CA HIS A 171 -6.01 2.51 16.13
C HIS A 171 -6.34 3.99 16.39
N ALA A 172 -7.61 4.33 16.62
CA ALA A 172 -8.00 5.70 16.99
C ALA A 172 -7.43 6.14 18.34
N GLN A 173 -7.36 5.24 19.33
CA GLN A 173 -6.73 5.52 20.63
C GLN A 173 -5.22 5.72 20.50
N LEU A 174 -4.52 4.91 19.69
CA LEU A 174 -3.09 5.08 19.42
C LEU A 174 -2.81 6.40 18.68
N LEU A 175 -3.66 6.78 17.72
CA LEU A 175 -3.56 8.06 17.03
C LEU A 175 -3.78 9.24 18.01
N GLN A 176 -4.76 9.13 18.92
CA GLN A 176 -5.01 10.12 19.95
C GLN A 176 -3.85 10.23 20.95
N GLN A 177 -3.29 9.12 21.42
CA GLN A 177 -2.11 9.10 22.30
C GLN A 177 -0.90 9.73 21.60
N SER A 178 -0.67 9.39 20.33
CA SER A 178 0.39 9.99 19.50
C SER A 178 0.22 11.51 19.34
N ASN A 179 -1.01 11.99 19.21
CA ASN A 179 -1.29 13.44 19.11
C ASN A 179 -1.13 14.15 20.46
N ASN A 180 -1.64 13.58 21.56
CA ASN A 180 -1.41 14.11 22.90
C ASN A 180 0.09 14.24 23.22
N GLN A 181 0.90 13.22 22.88
CA GLN A 181 2.36 13.26 23.04
C GLN A 181 3.02 14.34 22.17
N LYS A 182 2.55 14.55 20.93
CA LYS A 182 3.03 15.66 20.08
C LYS A 182 2.69 17.02 20.71
N ASP A 183 1.49 17.18 21.27
CA ASP A 183 1.06 18.43 21.90
C ASP A 183 1.86 18.71 23.19
N GLU A 184 2.14 17.71 24.02
CA GLU A 184 3.04 17.82 25.18
C GLU A 184 4.47 18.21 24.79
N ILE A 185 5.01 17.61 23.72
CA ILE A 185 6.33 17.96 23.17
C ILE A 185 6.31 19.39 22.60
N LEU A 186 5.27 19.77 21.87
CA LEU A 186 5.11 21.13 21.34
C LEU A 186 4.92 22.17 22.45
N GLN A 187 4.29 21.82 23.56
CA GLN A 187 4.16 22.71 24.72
C GLN A 187 5.49 22.88 25.46
N THR A 188 6.18 21.79 25.79
CA THR A 188 7.49 21.86 26.46
C THR A 188 8.54 22.58 25.61
N VAL A 189 8.53 22.41 24.28
CA VAL A 189 9.38 23.19 23.36
C VAL A 189 9.05 24.68 23.36
N LYS A 190 7.76 25.07 23.43
CA LYS A 190 7.37 26.49 23.57
C LYS A 190 7.81 27.09 24.90
N GLU A 191 7.68 26.34 25.99
CA GLU A 191 8.11 26.77 27.33
C GLU A 191 9.63 26.96 27.40
N GLU A 192 10.42 26.07 26.79
CA GLU A 192 11.88 26.22 26.67
C GLU A 192 12.28 27.38 25.74
N GLN A 193 11.63 27.57 24.60
CA GLN A 193 11.86 28.73 23.73
C GLN A 193 11.61 30.05 24.48
N PHE A 194 10.47 30.16 25.17
CA PHE A 194 10.14 31.33 25.98
C PHE A 194 11.16 31.57 27.11
N ARG A 195 11.63 30.50 27.78
CA ARG A 195 12.69 30.57 28.80
C ARG A 195 14.02 31.09 28.22
N LEU A 196 14.39 30.64 27.02
CA LEU A 196 15.60 31.10 26.32
C LEU A 196 15.47 32.56 25.87
N GLU A 197 14.32 32.98 25.33
CA GLU A 197 14.06 34.38 24.96
C GLU A 197 14.08 35.33 26.18
N GLN A 198 13.53 34.89 27.32
CA GLN A 198 13.67 35.62 28.58
C GLN A 198 15.13 35.72 29.05
N GLY A 199 15.88 34.62 28.98
CA GLY A 199 17.32 34.61 29.32
C GLY A 199 18.16 35.53 28.45
N LEU A 200 17.93 35.51 27.13
CA LEU A 200 18.61 36.38 26.16
C LEU A 200 18.26 37.86 26.38
N SER A 201 16.97 38.19 26.50
CA SER A 201 16.54 39.58 26.71
C SER A 201 16.96 40.13 28.08
N ALA A 202 17.01 39.31 29.13
CA ALA A 202 17.58 39.69 30.42
C ALA A 202 19.10 39.94 30.31
N ARG A 203 19.85 39.08 29.61
CA ARG A 203 21.29 39.25 29.39
C ARG A 203 21.60 40.49 28.54
N GLN A 204 20.78 40.78 27.53
CA GLN A 204 20.91 41.98 26.72
C GLN A 204 20.68 43.26 27.55
N ARG A 205 19.59 43.32 28.34
CA ARG A 205 19.32 44.44 29.26
C ARG A 205 20.45 44.66 30.27
N TYR A 206 21.08 43.59 30.77
CA TYR A 206 22.26 43.68 31.64
C TYR A 206 23.44 44.34 30.93
N LEU A 207 23.77 43.88 29.71
CA LEU A 207 24.89 44.41 28.91
C LEU A 207 24.66 45.88 28.50
N ASP A 208 23.43 46.25 28.16
CA ASP A 208 23.08 47.65 27.86
C ASP A 208 23.20 48.56 29.10
N ALA A 209 22.79 48.08 30.28
CA ALA A 209 22.96 48.81 31.54
C ALA A 209 24.44 48.95 31.95
N GLU A 210 25.24 47.90 31.76
CA GLU A 210 26.69 47.92 32.01
C GLU A 210 27.40 48.88 31.04
N ARG A 211 27.02 48.86 29.76
CA ARG A 211 27.50 49.81 28.74
C ARG A 211 27.15 51.26 29.11
N GLN A 212 25.92 51.54 29.50
CA GLN A 212 25.50 52.88 29.95
C GLN A 212 26.31 53.35 31.17
N ARG A 213 26.54 52.47 32.14
CA ARG A 213 27.37 52.76 33.32
C ARG A 213 28.81 53.12 32.93
N LEU A 214 29.42 52.38 32.02
CA LEU A 214 30.78 52.66 31.52
C LEU A 214 30.82 53.98 30.73
N GLN A 215 29.79 54.28 29.93
CA GLN A 215 29.70 55.56 29.20
C GLN A 215 29.58 56.76 30.15
N GLU A 216 28.75 56.67 31.20
CA GLU A 216 28.62 57.76 32.17
C GLU A 216 29.90 57.92 33.04
N GLN A 217 30.60 56.83 33.34
CA GLN A 217 31.92 56.88 33.98
C GLN A 217 32.98 57.58 33.10
N LEU A 218 33.06 57.24 31.80
CA LEU A 218 33.96 57.92 30.85
C LEU A 218 33.64 59.41 30.75
N LYS A 219 32.36 59.75 30.59
CA LYS A 219 31.88 61.14 30.55
C LYS A 219 32.23 61.92 31.82
N GLN A 220 32.16 61.29 33.00
CA GLN A 220 32.64 61.90 34.25
C GLN A 220 34.17 62.06 34.27
N THR A 221 34.97 61.11 33.76
CA THR A 221 36.43 61.29 33.71
C THR A 221 36.84 62.38 32.72
N GLU A 222 36.19 62.49 31.56
CA GLU A 222 36.38 63.57 30.58
C GLU A 222 36.07 64.95 31.16
N GLN A 223 34.94 65.10 31.87
CA GLN A 223 34.59 66.34 32.57
C GLN A 223 35.60 66.69 33.67
N ASN A 224 36.03 65.70 34.46
CA ASN A 224 37.03 65.90 35.50
C ASN A 224 38.38 66.34 34.91
N ILE A 225 38.86 65.67 33.85
CA ILE A 225 40.09 66.04 33.11
C ILE A 225 39.98 67.45 32.55
N SER A 226 38.87 67.78 31.88
CA SER A 226 38.62 69.11 31.31
C SER A 226 38.67 70.21 32.38
N SER A 227 38.03 70.00 33.53
CA SER A 227 38.07 70.94 34.66
C SER A 227 39.47 71.13 35.24
N ARG A 228 40.31 70.08 35.19
CA ARG A 228 41.68 70.08 35.72
C ARG A 228 42.64 70.81 34.78
N ILE A 229 42.48 70.61 33.46
CA ILE A 229 43.16 71.41 32.43
C ILE A 229 42.78 72.88 32.55
N GLN A 230 41.50 73.21 32.71
CA GLN A 230 41.03 74.59 32.85
C GLN A 230 41.62 75.29 34.08
N LYS A 231 41.76 74.58 35.22
CA LYS A 231 42.46 75.08 36.42
C LYS A 231 43.95 75.32 36.17
N LEU A 232 44.66 74.37 35.55
CA LEU A 232 46.08 74.52 35.21
C LEU A 232 46.33 75.72 34.27
N LEU A 233 45.44 75.96 33.31
CA LEU A 233 45.50 77.13 32.42
C LEU A 233 45.30 78.45 33.19
N GLN A 234 44.35 78.52 34.13
CA GLN A 234 44.18 79.70 34.99
C GLN A 234 45.39 79.93 35.90
N GLU A 235 45.98 78.86 36.44
CA GLU A 235 47.13 78.93 37.33
C GLU A 235 48.41 79.37 36.60
N ASN A 236 48.64 78.86 35.38
CA ASN A 236 49.70 79.34 34.49
C ASN A 236 49.52 80.82 34.11
N GLN A 237 48.29 81.27 33.82
CA GLN A 237 48.00 82.68 33.59
C GLN A 237 48.27 83.56 34.83
N ARG A 238 48.04 83.05 36.05
CA ARG A 238 48.41 83.75 37.30
C ARG A 238 49.93 83.83 37.47
N GLN A 239 50.64 82.75 37.24
CA GLN A 239 52.12 82.70 37.30
C GLN A 239 52.77 83.64 36.27
N LYS A 240 52.20 83.75 35.07
CA LYS A 240 52.67 84.71 34.06
C LYS A 240 52.53 86.15 34.57
N LYS A 241 51.36 86.51 35.11
CA LYS A 241 51.12 87.85 35.68
C LYS A 241 52.01 88.19 36.88
N SER A 242 52.28 87.22 37.78
CA SER A 242 53.22 87.47 38.88
C SER A 242 54.68 87.60 38.41
N SER A 243 55.09 86.85 37.38
CA SER A 243 56.40 87.04 36.72
C SER A 243 56.54 88.41 36.08
N GLU A 244 55.48 88.93 35.45
CA GLU A 244 55.43 90.27 34.86
C GLU A 244 55.56 91.37 35.94
N ILE A 245 54.89 91.23 37.09
CA ILE A 245 55.02 92.14 38.24
C ILE A 245 56.43 92.10 38.86
N LEU A 246 57.00 90.91 39.06
CA LEU A 246 58.36 90.79 39.62
C LEU A 246 59.41 91.45 38.72
N LYS A 247 59.24 91.36 37.39
CA LYS A 247 60.10 92.06 36.41
C LYS A 247 59.94 93.57 36.47
N SER A 248 58.76 94.12 36.76
CA SER A 248 58.62 95.59 36.92
C SER A 248 59.32 96.08 38.19
N LEU A 249 59.21 95.35 39.30
CA LEU A 249 59.84 95.71 40.58
C LEU A 249 61.38 95.66 40.50
N GLU A 250 61.96 94.63 39.87
CA GLU A 250 63.42 94.55 39.66
C GLU A 250 63.93 95.71 38.79
N ASN A 251 63.18 96.10 37.75
CA ASN A 251 63.50 97.26 36.92
C ASN A 251 63.45 98.60 37.69
N GLU A 252 62.63 98.73 38.73
CA GLU A 252 62.63 99.90 39.61
C GLU A 252 63.76 99.87 40.64
N ARG A 253 64.07 98.70 41.20
CA ARG A 253 65.24 98.50 42.07
C ARG A 253 66.53 98.92 41.36
N ILE A 254 66.74 98.46 40.12
CA ILE A 254 67.93 98.81 39.31
C ILE A 254 68.05 100.33 39.09
N ARG A 255 66.94 101.04 38.84
CA ARG A 255 66.94 102.51 38.71
C ARG A 255 67.31 103.22 40.02
N MET A 256 66.87 102.68 41.16
CA MET A 256 67.17 103.26 42.47
C MET A 256 68.62 102.97 42.91
N GLU A 257 69.17 101.82 42.57
CA GLU A 257 70.60 101.50 42.74
C GLU A 257 71.49 102.43 41.89
N GLN A 258 71.09 102.71 40.63
CA GLN A 258 71.78 103.68 39.77
C GLN A 258 71.79 105.09 40.39
N LEU A 259 70.65 105.58 40.88
CA LEU A 259 70.57 106.88 41.57
C LEU A 259 71.43 106.95 42.84
N MET A 260 71.55 105.84 43.59
CA MET A 260 72.40 105.76 44.78
C MET A 260 73.89 105.82 44.43
N SER A 261 74.31 105.14 43.36
CA SER A 261 75.73 105.13 42.94
C SER A 261 76.25 106.53 42.59
N ILE A 262 75.41 107.35 41.94
CA ILE A 262 75.76 108.73 41.54
C ILE A 262 76.04 109.60 42.77
N THR A 263 75.24 109.48 43.84
CA THR A 263 75.44 110.28 45.08
C THR A 263 76.60 109.77 45.94
N GLN A 264 76.94 108.47 45.88
CA GLN A 264 78.15 107.96 46.51
C GLN A 264 79.43 108.42 45.80
N GLU A 265 79.46 108.40 44.47
CA GLU A 265 80.66 108.73 43.70
C GLU A 265 81.18 110.17 43.95
N GLU A 266 80.30 111.15 44.18
CA GLU A 266 80.72 112.50 44.58
C GLU A 266 81.52 112.51 45.89
N THR A 267 81.14 111.67 46.87
CA THR A 267 81.85 111.57 48.16
C THR A 267 83.18 110.83 48.06
N GLU A 268 83.29 109.83 47.17
CA GLU A 268 84.53 109.07 46.98
C GLU A 268 85.62 109.86 46.25
N ASN A 269 85.25 110.81 45.38
CA ASN A 269 86.23 111.61 44.65
C ASN A 269 87.19 112.42 45.55
N LEU A 270 86.79 112.73 46.78
CA LEU A 270 87.68 113.33 47.80
C LEU A 270 88.69 112.31 48.38
N ARG A 271 88.29 111.04 48.56
CA ARG A 271 89.17 109.94 49.01
C ARG A 271 90.12 109.43 47.93
N ARG A 272 89.82 109.63 46.65
CA ARG A 272 90.65 109.17 45.50
C ARG A 272 92.11 109.67 45.53
N ARG A 273 92.47 110.65 46.36
CA ARG A 273 93.87 111.07 46.60
C ARG A 273 94.61 110.24 47.66
N GLU A 274 93.91 109.76 48.70
CA GLU A 274 94.49 108.86 49.72
C GLU A 274 94.59 107.43 49.16
N ILE A 275 93.61 107.03 48.35
CA ILE A 275 93.53 105.72 47.68
C ILE A 275 94.73 105.44 46.75
N ALA A 276 95.46 106.47 46.29
CA ALA A 276 96.59 106.30 45.37
C ALA A 276 97.73 105.42 45.92
N SER A 277 97.97 105.41 47.23
CA SER A 277 98.95 104.50 47.86
C SER A 277 98.38 103.09 48.04
N ALA A 278 97.11 102.98 48.44
CA ALA A 278 96.40 101.70 48.57
C ALA A 278 96.23 100.97 47.22
N MET A 279 96.07 101.71 46.12
CA MET A 279 95.99 101.15 44.76
C MET A 279 97.22 100.30 44.41
N GLN A 280 98.41 100.66 44.87
CA GLN A 280 99.62 99.90 44.56
C GLN A 280 99.64 98.53 45.26
N GLN A 281 99.01 98.40 46.42
CA GLN A 281 98.77 97.11 47.07
C GLN A 281 97.58 96.36 46.44
N MET A 282 96.43 97.03 46.28
CA MET A 282 95.22 96.44 45.69
C MET A 282 95.42 95.89 44.28
N LEU A 283 96.28 96.51 43.46
CA LEU A 283 96.59 95.97 42.13
C LEU A 283 97.30 94.60 42.21
N THR A 284 98.14 94.36 43.22
CA THR A 284 98.79 93.05 43.41
C THR A 284 97.85 91.99 43.96
N GLU A 285 96.88 92.36 44.81
CA GLU A 285 95.82 91.45 45.27
C GLU A 285 94.78 91.19 44.19
N SER A 286 94.39 92.20 43.42
CA SER A 286 93.49 92.08 42.27
C SER A 286 94.06 91.13 41.21
N CYS A 287 95.37 91.19 40.94
CA CYS A 287 96.02 90.22 40.04
C CYS A 287 95.99 88.79 40.61
N LYS A 288 96.23 88.59 41.91
CA LYS A 288 96.14 87.27 42.56
C LYS A 288 94.70 86.73 42.54
N SER A 289 93.73 87.53 42.97
CA SER A 289 92.30 87.16 42.97
C SER A 289 91.78 86.90 41.55
N ARG A 290 92.21 87.67 40.55
CA ARG A 290 91.86 87.40 39.13
C ARG A 290 92.44 86.07 38.66
N LEU A 291 93.67 85.72 39.01
CA LEU A 291 94.26 84.42 38.66
C LEU A 291 93.52 83.25 39.35
N VAL A 292 93.19 83.39 40.64
CA VAL A 292 92.41 82.37 41.38
C VAL A 292 90.99 82.25 40.83
N GLN A 293 90.34 83.37 40.51
CA GLN A 293 89.00 83.40 39.91
C GLN A 293 89.01 82.76 38.52
N MET A 294 89.97 83.09 37.65
CA MET A 294 90.09 82.47 36.32
C MET A 294 90.37 80.96 36.41
N ALA A 295 91.18 80.51 37.38
CA ALA A 295 91.39 79.08 37.63
C ALA A 295 90.10 78.37 38.11
N TYR A 296 89.37 78.97 39.05
CA TYR A 296 88.10 78.44 39.55
C TYR A 296 87.01 78.43 38.46
N GLU A 297 86.89 79.50 37.68
CA GLU A 297 85.96 79.58 36.56
C GLU A 297 86.30 78.58 35.45
N SER A 298 87.59 78.40 35.12
CA SER A 298 88.04 77.37 34.18
C SER A 298 87.73 75.95 34.68
N GLN A 299 87.95 75.67 35.97
CA GLN A 299 87.64 74.36 36.55
C GLN A 299 86.13 74.11 36.60
N ARG A 300 85.33 75.14 36.93
CA ARG A 300 83.86 75.08 36.91
C ARG A 300 83.33 74.88 35.49
N GLN A 301 83.88 75.57 34.49
CA GLN A 301 83.55 75.38 33.08
C GLN A 301 83.88 73.96 32.61
N SER A 302 85.07 73.44 32.94
CA SER A 302 85.46 72.06 32.62
C SER A 302 84.51 71.03 33.21
N LEU A 303 84.12 71.17 34.49
CA LEU A 303 83.18 70.25 35.15
C LEU A 303 81.77 70.33 34.56
N VAL A 304 81.27 71.54 34.23
CA VAL A 304 79.98 71.72 33.56
C VAL A 304 80.02 71.12 32.15
N GLN A 305 81.08 71.35 31.38
CA GLN A 305 81.22 70.82 30.02
C GLN A 305 81.29 69.29 30.01
N GLN A 306 82.02 68.70 30.97
CA GLN A 306 82.13 67.24 31.14
C GLN A 306 80.81 66.60 31.60
N ALA A 307 80.03 67.28 32.44
CA ALA A 307 78.69 66.85 32.82
C ALA A 307 77.71 66.94 31.63
N CYS A 308 77.74 68.03 30.86
CA CYS A 308 76.90 68.21 29.68
C CYS A 308 77.23 67.22 28.56
N SER A 309 78.50 66.91 28.30
CA SER A 309 78.88 65.88 27.32
C SER A 309 78.44 64.48 27.77
N SER A 310 78.60 64.15 29.06
CA SER A 310 78.13 62.88 29.62
C SER A 310 76.61 62.74 29.56
N MET A 311 75.84 63.84 29.74
CA MET A 311 74.40 63.85 29.50
C MET A 311 74.06 63.60 28.03
N ALA A 312 74.72 64.31 27.10
CA ALA A 312 74.48 64.18 25.67
C ALA A 312 74.77 62.74 25.16
N GLU A 313 75.85 62.11 25.61
CA GLU A 313 76.14 60.70 25.31
C GLU A 313 75.05 59.74 25.83
N MET A 314 74.47 60.03 26.99
CA MET A 314 73.38 59.23 27.55
C MET A 314 72.07 59.45 26.80
N ASP A 315 71.75 60.70 26.43
CA ASP A 315 70.58 61.04 25.63
C ASP A 315 70.65 60.43 24.22
N GLU A 316 71.82 60.42 23.57
CA GLU A 316 72.01 59.69 22.31
C GLU A 316 71.78 58.18 22.47
N ARG A 317 72.30 57.55 23.54
CA ARG A 317 72.07 56.13 23.82
C ARG A 317 70.59 55.84 24.08
N PHE A 318 69.87 56.70 24.81
CA PHE A 318 68.43 56.58 24.99
C PHE A 318 67.66 56.73 23.68
N GLN A 319 68.02 57.69 22.82
CA GLN A 319 67.41 57.85 21.49
C GLN A 319 67.66 56.62 20.60
N GLN A 320 68.87 56.05 20.61
CA GLN A 320 69.17 54.81 19.89
C GLN A 320 68.30 53.63 20.37
N ILE A 321 68.21 53.41 21.69
CA ILE A 321 67.37 52.35 22.28
C ILE A 321 65.89 52.54 21.92
N LEU A 322 65.36 53.76 22.01
CA LEU A 322 63.99 54.09 21.61
C LEU A 322 63.77 53.84 20.11
N SER A 323 64.72 54.20 19.26
CA SER A 323 64.62 53.97 17.80
C SER A 323 64.59 52.48 17.45
N TRP A 324 65.37 51.64 18.13
CA TRP A 324 65.36 50.19 17.95
C TRP A 324 64.04 49.58 18.45
N GLN A 325 63.58 49.98 19.64
CA GLN A 325 62.30 49.52 20.18
C GLN A 325 61.13 49.91 19.25
N GLN A 326 61.15 51.11 18.68
CA GLN A 326 60.13 51.56 17.72
C GLN A 326 60.25 50.82 16.37
N MET A 327 61.46 50.52 15.89
CA MET A 327 61.64 49.67 14.70
C MET A 327 61.10 48.25 14.92
N ASP A 328 61.35 47.63 16.06
CA ASP A 328 60.88 46.26 16.33
C ASP A 328 59.37 46.21 16.60
N GLN A 329 58.79 47.23 17.24
CA GLN A 329 57.33 47.42 17.27
C GLN A 329 56.74 47.55 15.86
N ASN A 330 57.33 48.36 14.99
CA ASN A 330 56.87 48.53 13.61
C ASN A 330 57.00 47.24 12.79
N LYS A 331 58.05 46.43 12.98
CA LYS A 331 58.19 45.09 12.37
C LYS A 331 57.08 44.15 12.83
N ALA A 332 56.85 44.05 14.14
CA ALA A 332 55.82 43.18 14.71
C ALA A 332 54.41 43.58 14.23
N ILE A 333 54.10 44.89 14.23
CA ILE A 333 52.84 45.42 13.67
C ILE A 333 52.70 45.06 12.18
N SER A 334 53.78 45.20 11.40
CA SER A 334 53.77 44.86 9.97
C SER A 334 53.51 43.37 9.72
N GLN A 335 54.13 42.48 10.53
CA GLN A 335 53.91 41.04 10.48
C GLN A 335 52.46 40.68 10.83
N ILE A 336 51.91 41.21 11.92
CA ILE A 336 50.52 40.97 12.34
C ILE A 336 49.52 41.46 11.27
N LEU A 337 49.78 42.60 10.64
CA LEU A 337 48.96 43.11 9.53
C LEU A 337 49.04 42.22 8.28
N GLN A 338 50.23 41.72 7.94
CA GLN A 338 50.44 40.80 6.82
C GLN A 338 49.77 39.44 7.07
N GLU A 339 49.89 38.87 8.26
CA GLU A 339 49.18 37.65 8.67
C GLU A 339 47.66 37.84 8.63
N SER A 340 47.15 38.97 9.15
CA SER A 340 45.72 39.29 9.08
C SER A 340 45.20 39.39 7.64
N ALA A 341 46.00 39.97 6.72
CA ALA A 341 45.66 40.04 5.30
C ALA A 341 45.63 38.65 4.64
N MET A 342 46.64 37.82 4.91
CA MET A 342 46.71 36.44 4.40
C MET A 342 45.56 35.57 4.93
N GLN A 343 45.20 35.70 6.22
CA GLN A 343 44.07 34.99 6.83
C GLN A 343 42.74 35.40 6.21
N LYS A 344 42.52 36.70 5.93
CA LYS A 344 41.31 37.20 5.24
C LYS A 344 41.21 36.63 3.82
N ALA A 345 42.28 36.72 3.02
CA ALA A 345 42.30 36.16 1.67
C ALA A 345 42.06 34.65 1.64
N ALA A 346 42.61 33.90 2.61
CA ALA A 346 42.36 32.47 2.76
C ALA A 346 40.89 32.16 3.14
N PHE A 347 40.29 32.95 4.04
CA PHE A 347 38.89 32.82 4.41
C PHE A 347 37.94 33.14 3.23
N GLU A 348 38.21 34.21 2.50
CA GLU A 348 37.47 34.59 1.29
C GLU A 348 37.53 33.48 0.22
N ALA A 349 38.72 32.91 -0.03
CA ALA A 349 38.88 31.80 -0.96
C ALA A 349 38.12 30.53 -0.52
N LEU A 350 38.12 30.21 0.78
CA LEU A 350 37.34 29.10 1.34
C LEU A 350 35.83 29.36 1.23
N GLN A 351 35.37 30.60 1.45
CA GLN A 351 33.97 30.97 1.31
C GLN A 351 33.51 30.91 -0.15
N VAL A 352 34.31 31.40 -1.10
CA VAL A 352 34.02 31.26 -2.54
C VAL A 352 33.95 29.79 -2.96
N LYS A 353 34.85 28.92 -2.45
CA LYS A 353 34.79 27.47 -2.68
C LYS A 353 33.50 26.86 -2.09
N LYS A 354 33.13 27.23 -0.87
CA LYS A 354 31.88 26.80 -0.22
C LYS A 354 30.66 27.20 -1.06
N ASP A 355 30.59 28.46 -1.47
CA ASP A 355 29.48 29.01 -2.25
C ASP A 355 29.37 28.35 -3.64
N LEU A 356 30.49 28.01 -4.27
CA LEU A 356 30.51 27.23 -5.51
C LEU A 356 29.86 25.86 -5.31
N MET A 357 30.24 25.11 -4.26
CA MET A 357 29.62 23.81 -3.98
C MET A 357 28.14 23.95 -3.62
N HIS A 358 27.75 24.99 -2.88
CA HIS A 358 26.33 25.25 -2.58
C HIS A 358 25.55 25.64 -3.86
N ARG A 359 26.17 26.29 -4.85
CA ARG A 359 25.56 26.52 -6.18
C ARG A 359 25.44 25.22 -6.97
N GLN A 360 26.46 24.37 -6.97
CA GLN A 360 26.41 23.05 -7.63
C GLN A 360 25.28 22.18 -7.07
N ILE A 361 25.19 22.05 -5.74
CA ILE A 361 24.13 21.28 -5.06
C ILE A 361 22.74 21.85 -5.40
N ARG A 362 22.55 23.17 -5.34
CA ARG A 362 21.26 23.80 -5.72
C ARG A 362 20.90 23.59 -7.20
N ASN A 363 21.88 23.51 -8.09
CA ASN A 363 21.65 23.21 -9.50
C ASN A 363 21.29 21.73 -9.73
N GLN A 364 21.91 20.81 -8.99
CA GLN A 364 21.56 19.38 -9.00
C GLN A 364 20.15 19.14 -8.44
N ILE A 365 19.80 19.77 -7.32
CA ILE A 365 18.44 19.72 -6.75
C ILE A 365 17.43 20.22 -7.78
N LYS A 366 17.67 21.36 -8.43
CA LYS A 366 16.78 21.88 -9.49
C LYS A 366 16.63 20.95 -10.69
N LEU A 367 17.69 20.25 -11.09
CA LEU A 367 17.60 19.26 -12.17
C LEU A 367 16.68 18.10 -11.77
N ILE A 368 16.89 17.54 -10.57
CA ILE A 368 16.06 16.48 -9.99
C ILE A 368 14.60 16.94 -9.83
N GLU A 369 14.36 18.18 -9.37
CA GLU A 369 13.03 18.79 -9.31
C GLU A 369 12.36 18.84 -10.69
N THR A 370 13.09 19.21 -11.76
CA THR A 370 12.54 19.21 -13.12
C THR A 370 12.31 17.83 -13.70
N GLU A 371 13.16 16.84 -13.39
CA GLU A 371 13.00 15.45 -13.81
C GLU A 371 11.79 14.79 -13.11
N LEU A 372 11.65 14.99 -11.79
CA LEU A 372 10.48 14.54 -11.02
C LEU A 372 9.19 15.23 -11.49
N LEU A 373 9.24 16.51 -11.87
CA LEU A 373 8.09 17.22 -12.45
C LEU A 373 7.69 16.63 -13.82
N GLN A 374 8.65 16.20 -14.64
CA GLN A 374 8.35 15.52 -15.90
C GLN A 374 7.78 14.11 -15.67
N LEU A 375 8.37 13.33 -14.76
CA LEU A 375 7.88 11.99 -14.41
C LEU A 375 6.46 12.02 -13.84
N THR A 376 6.17 12.94 -12.92
CA THR A 376 4.81 13.11 -12.36
C THR A 376 3.80 13.57 -13.43
N GLN A 377 4.18 14.45 -14.36
CA GLN A 377 3.31 14.80 -15.50
C GLN A 377 3.05 13.61 -16.44
N LEU A 378 4.05 12.74 -16.67
CA LEU A 378 3.89 11.52 -17.48
C LEU A 378 3.02 10.48 -16.77
N GLU A 379 3.16 10.31 -15.45
CA GLU A 379 2.36 9.35 -14.68
C GLU A 379 0.89 9.82 -14.52
N VAL A 380 0.64 11.12 -14.39
CA VAL A 380 -0.71 11.69 -14.46
C VAL A 380 -1.34 11.46 -15.84
N LYS A 381 -0.59 11.67 -16.94
CA LYS A 381 -1.06 11.38 -18.30
C LYS A 381 -1.32 9.91 -18.57
N ARG A 382 -0.48 9.00 -18.03
CA ARG A 382 -0.73 7.55 -18.11
C ARG A 382 -2.04 7.23 -17.41
N LYS A 383 -2.21 7.67 -16.16
CA LYS A 383 -3.43 7.45 -15.38
C LYS A 383 -4.69 8.02 -16.05
N SER A 384 -4.63 9.19 -16.70
CA SER A 384 -5.80 9.71 -17.43
C SER A 384 -6.17 8.81 -18.61
N LEU A 385 -5.21 8.42 -19.44
CA LEU A 385 -5.42 7.48 -20.55
C LEU A 385 -5.94 6.12 -20.07
N ASP A 386 -5.38 5.58 -18.99
CA ASP A 386 -5.82 4.33 -18.38
C ASP A 386 -7.29 4.45 -17.89
N THR A 387 -7.70 5.59 -17.32
CA THR A 387 -9.10 5.83 -16.92
C THR A 387 -10.04 6.13 -18.10
N GLU A 388 -9.53 6.64 -19.22
CA GLU A 388 -10.30 6.86 -20.44
C GLU A 388 -10.59 5.51 -21.12
N ALA A 389 -9.57 4.65 -21.30
CA ALA A 389 -9.72 3.30 -21.81
C ALA A 389 -10.68 2.44 -20.97
N LEU A 390 -10.59 2.52 -19.63
CA LEU A 390 -11.55 1.84 -18.74
C LEU A 390 -12.98 2.37 -18.88
N GLN A 391 -13.16 3.67 -19.16
CA GLN A 391 -14.49 4.24 -19.43
C GLN A 391 -15.05 3.77 -20.78
N GLU A 392 -14.22 3.66 -21.81
CA GLU A 392 -14.61 3.12 -23.12
C GLU A 392 -15.05 1.65 -23.00
N VAL A 393 -14.25 0.78 -22.36
CA VAL A 393 -14.61 -0.63 -22.13
C VAL A 393 -15.92 -0.75 -21.31
N ILE A 394 -16.13 0.09 -20.30
CA ILE A 394 -17.38 0.12 -19.53
C ILE A 394 -18.56 0.61 -20.40
N ALA A 395 -18.34 1.55 -21.33
CA ALA A 395 -19.37 2.01 -22.25
C ALA A 395 -19.76 0.92 -23.27
N GLU A 396 -18.79 0.20 -23.83
CA GLU A 396 -19.02 -0.96 -24.71
C GLU A 396 -19.78 -2.08 -23.99
N GLN A 397 -19.37 -2.46 -22.78
CA GLN A 397 -20.09 -3.46 -21.98
C GLN A 397 -21.54 -3.03 -21.67
N ARG A 398 -21.75 -1.75 -21.31
CA ARG A 398 -23.11 -1.19 -21.11
C ARG A 398 -23.93 -1.22 -22.39
N TRP A 399 -23.33 -0.94 -23.55
CA TRP A 399 -24.01 -1.00 -24.85
C TRP A 399 -24.38 -2.45 -25.21
N ALA A 400 -23.46 -3.41 -25.05
CA ALA A 400 -23.69 -4.82 -25.30
C ALA A 400 -24.81 -5.39 -24.40
N LEU A 401 -24.78 -5.09 -23.09
CA LEU A 401 -25.84 -5.47 -22.15
C LEU A 401 -27.19 -4.83 -22.50
N SER A 402 -27.19 -3.55 -22.93
CA SER A 402 -28.41 -2.87 -23.37
C SER A 402 -28.99 -3.47 -24.65
N SER A 403 -28.12 -3.86 -25.60
CA SER A 403 -28.49 -4.53 -26.84
C SER A 403 -29.09 -5.92 -26.57
N LEU A 404 -28.45 -6.73 -25.71
CA LEU A 404 -28.97 -8.03 -25.27
C LEU A 404 -30.31 -7.89 -24.54
N LEU A 405 -30.45 -6.91 -23.65
CA LEU A 405 -31.73 -6.63 -22.97
C LEU A 405 -32.82 -6.20 -23.97
N GLN A 406 -32.47 -5.42 -25.00
CA GLN A 406 -33.42 -5.06 -26.07
C GLN A 406 -33.81 -6.27 -26.93
N GLN A 407 -32.89 -7.22 -27.18
CA GLN A 407 -33.19 -8.48 -27.86
C GLN A 407 -34.14 -9.35 -27.01
N LEU A 408 -33.85 -9.52 -25.72
CA LEU A 408 -34.70 -10.30 -24.80
C LEU A 408 -36.10 -9.68 -24.63
N LEU A 409 -36.24 -8.35 -24.65
CA LEU A 409 -37.55 -7.69 -24.66
C LEU A 409 -38.31 -7.90 -25.98
N LYS A 410 -37.62 -7.95 -27.13
CA LYS A 410 -38.21 -8.31 -28.44
C LYS A 410 -38.64 -9.77 -28.49
N GLU A 411 -37.84 -10.69 -27.96
CA GLU A 411 -38.24 -12.10 -27.81
C GLU A 411 -39.44 -12.26 -26.89
N LYS A 412 -39.46 -11.56 -25.75
CA LYS A 412 -40.58 -11.60 -24.81
C LYS A 412 -41.87 -11.10 -25.47
N THR A 413 -41.85 -9.93 -26.09
CA THR A 413 -43.03 -9.35 -26.75
C THR A 413 -43.54 -10.26 -27.86
N ARG A 414 -42.65 -10.79 -28.71
CA ARG A 414 -42.98 -11.79 -29.72
C ARG A 414 -43.62 -13.05 -29.12
N ARG A 415 -43.05 -13.64 -28.05
CA ARG A 415 -43.64 -14.82 -27.40
C ARG A 415 -45.01 -14.53 -26.78
N GLU A 416 -45.22 -13.31 -26.25
CA GLU A 416 -46.55 -12.89 -25.78
C GLU A 416 -47.55 -12.72 -26.94
N GLU A 417 -47.10 -12.28 -28.12
CA GLU A 417 -47.93 -12.20 -29.33
C GLU A 417 -48.29 -13.59 -29.87
N GLU A 418 -47.31 -14.49 -30.03
CA GLU A 418 -47.51 -15.90 -30.41
C GLU A 418 -48.48 -16.61 -29.44
N LEU A 419 -48.37 -16.36 -28.12
CA LEU A 419 -49.31 -16.89 -27.13
C LEU A 419 -50.73 -16.29 -27.23
N ARG A 420 -50.87 -15.01 -27.58
CA ARG A 420 -52.19 -14.38 -27.83
C ARG A 420 -52.85 -14.98 -29.07
N GLU A 421 -52.10 -15.17 -30.16
CA GLU A 421 -52.60 -15.82 -31.37
C GLU A 421 -53.08 -17.26 -31.06
N ILE A 422 -52.26 -18.06 -30.37
CA ILE A 422 -52.63 -19.42 -29.94
C ILE A 422 -53.89 -19.43 -29.06
N LEU A 423 -54.07 -18.46 -28.16
CA LEU A 423 -55.28 -18.34 -27.36
C LEU A 423 -56.51 -18.04 -28.22
N THR A 424 -56.43 -17.07 -29.15
CA THR A 424 -57.55 -16.77 -30.07
C THR A 424 -57.89 -17.95 -31.00
N GLU A 425 -56.89 -18.72 -31.44
CA GLU A 425 -57.13 -19.96 -32.17
C GLU A 425 -57.83 -21.00 -31.30
N LEU A 426 -57.45 -21.15 -30.03
CA LEU A 426 -58.07 -22.09 -29.10
C LEU A 426 -59.51 -21.70 -28.76
N GLU A 427 -59.80 -20.40 -28.61
CA GLU A 427 -61.14 -19.86 -28.40
C GLU A 427 -62.05 -20.18 -29.60
N ALA A 428 -61.65 -19.84 -30.83
CA ALA A 428 -62.40 -20.17 -32.05
C ALA A 428 -62.56 -21.70 -32.26
N LYS A 429 -61.54 -22.48 -31.92
CA LYS A 429 -61.59 -23.96 -31.89
C LYS A 429 -62.39 -24.52 -30.72
N SER A 430 -62.83 -23.70 -29.76
CA SER A 430 -63.69 -24.11 -28.64
C SER A 430 -65.16 -23.86 -28.93
N GLU A 431 -65.51 -22.69 -29.49
CA GLU A 431 -66.88 -22.33 -29.92
C GLU A 431 -67.41 -23.37 -30.93
N THR A 432 -66.66 -23.59 -32.01
CA THR A 432 -66.95 -24.58 -33.06
C THR A 432 -67.04 -26.03 -32.53
N LYS A 433 -66.35 -26.36 -31.42
CA LYS A 433 -66.47 -27.67 -30.77
C LYS A 433 -67.69 -27.77 -29.85
N GLN A 434 -68.08 -26.70 -29.16
CA GLN A 434 -69.26 -26.70 -28.29
C GLN A 434 -70.54 -26.92 -29.09
N GLU A 435 -70.70 -26.23 -30.23
CA GLU A 435 -71.86 -26.40 -31.12
C GLU A 435 -72.00 -27.86 -31.60
N ASN A 436 -70.91 -28.44 -32.11
CA ASN A 436 -70.90 -29.80 -32.62
C ASN A 436 -71.07 -30.86 -31.51
N TYR A 437 -70.50 -30.63 -30.32
CA TYR A 437 -70.60 -31.58 -29.20
C TYR A 437 -72.05 -31.85 -28.80
N TRP A 438 -72.84 -30.78 -28.59
CA TRP A 438 -74.24 -30.93 -28.17
C TRP A 438 -75.11 -31.59 -29.24
N LEU A 439 -74.91 -31.24 -30.52
CA LEU A 439 -75.65 -31.84 -31.64
C LEU A 439 -75.39 -33.36 -31.74
N ILE A 440 -74.12 -33.76 -31.65
CA ILE A 440 -73.70 -35.18 -31.71
C ILE A 440 -74.24 -35.97 -30.51
N GLN A 441 -74.24 -35.40 -29.30
CA GLN A 441 -74.78 -36.09 -28.12
C GLN A 441 -76.31 -36.21 -28.18
N TYR A 442 -77.03 -35.18 -28.63
CA TYR A 442 -78.49 -35.21 -28.73
C TYR A 442 -78.95 -36.29 -29.73
N GLN A 443 -78.29 -36.39 -30.89
CA GLN A 443 -78.61 -37.40 -31.89
C GLN A 443 -78.19 -38.83 -31.47
N ARG A 444 -77.11 -38.98 -30.69
CA ARG A 444 -76.79 -40.27 -30.03
C ARG A 444 -77.87 -40.70 -29.04
N LEU A 445 -78.43 -39.77 -28.28
CA LEU A 445 -79.43 -40.06 -27.24
C LEU A 445 -80.77 -40.47 -27.87
N LEU A 446 -81.20 -39.80 -28.94
CA LEU A 446 -82.37 -40.21 -29.74
C LEU A 446 -82.19 -41.59 -30.42
N ASN A 447 -80.98 -41.91 -30.89
CA ASN A 447 -80.68 -43.17 -31.57
C ASN A 447 -80.40 -44.35 -30.59
N GLN A 448 -80.40 -44.13 -29.27
CA GLN A 448 -80.14 -45.18 -28.28
C GLN A 448 -81.41 -45.95 -27.88
N LYS A 449 -81.62 -47.10 -28.52
CA LYS A 449 -82.64 -48.09 -28.13
C LYS A 449 -82.51 -48.44 -26.63
N PRO A 450 -83.58 -48.32 -25.80
CA PRO A 450 -83.53 -48.52 -24.36
C PRO A 450 -82.90 -49.85 -23.93
N LEU A 451 -82.07 -49.81 -22.88
CA LEU A 451 -81.36 -50.98 -22.34
C LEU A 451 -82.30 -52.12 -21.94
N SER A 452 -83.49 -51.81 -21.43
CA SER A 452 -84.53 -52.78 -21.08
C SER A 452 -85.07 -53.58 -22.28
N LEU A 453 -85.10 -52.98 -23.48
CA LEU A 453 -85.47 -53.68 -24.71
C LEU A 453 -84.31 -54.53 -25.24
N LYS A 454 -83.07 -54.01 -25.22
CA LYS A 454 -81.88 -54.77 -25.62
C LYS A 454 -81.71 -56.06 -24.82
N LEU A 455 -81.81 -55.96 -23.48
CA LEU A 455 -81.70 -57.11 -22.58
C LEU A 455 -82.82 -58.15 -22.74
N GLN A 456 -83.97 -57.76 -23.32
CA GLN A 456 -85.04 -58.70 -23.68
C GLN A 456 -84.78 -59.36 -25.05
N GLU A 457 -84.31 -58.60 -26.03
CA GLU A 457 -83.94 -59.10 -27.37
C GLU A 457 -82.71 -60.02 -27.35
N GLU A 458 -81.73 -59.75 -26.48
CA GLU A 458 -80.57 -60.63 -26.23
C GLU A 458 -80.95 -62.00 -25.65
N GLY A 459 -82.17 -62.13 -25.12
CA GLY A 459 -82.75 -63.40 -24.64
C GLY A 459 -83.39 -64.28 -25.73
N LEU A 460 -83.49 -63.80 -26.98
CA LEU A 460 -83.96 -64.60 -28.12
C LEU A 460 -82.84 -65.44 -28.74
N GLU A 461 -83.22 -66.57 -29.32
CA GLU A 461 -82.29 -67.41 -30.10
C GLU A 461 -81.78 -66.64 -31.33
N ARG A 462 -80.46 -66.51 -31.49
CA ARG A 462 -79.85 -65.70 -32.57
C ARG A 462 -80.33 -66.06 -33.99
N GLN A 463 -80.66 -67.33 -34.21
CA GLN A 463 -81.21 -67.82 -35.48
C GLN A 463 -82.65 -67.34 -35.73
N LEU A 464 -83.45 -67.14 -34.68
CA LEU A 464 -84.78 -66.54 -34.76
C LEU A 464 -84.71 -65.03 -34.97
N ALA A 465 -83.78 -64.36 -34.28
CA ALA A 465 -83.53 -62.93 -34.48
C ALA A 465 -83.07 -62.64 -35.92
N ALA A 466 -82.15 -63.44 -36.46
CA ALA A 466 -81.72 -63.35 -37.87
C ALA A 466 -82.88 -63.57 -38.84
N LEU A 467 -83.67 -64.64 -38.66
CA LEU A 467 -84.83 -64.94 -39.51
C LEU A 467 -85.88 -63.80 -39.53
N LEU A 468 -86.09 -63.11 -38.40
CA LEU A 468 -86.99 -61.95 -38.35
C LEU A 468 -86.38 -60.70 -39.01
N VAL A 469 -85.05 -60.53 -39.00
CA VAL A 469 -84.37 -59.46 -39.77
C VAL A 469 -84.40 -59.76 -41.28
N ASP A 470 -84.12 -61.00 -41.70
CA ASP A 470 -84.16 -61.45 -43.10
C ASP A 470 -85.55 -61.26 -43.73
N LEU A 471 -86.62 -61.42 -42.92
CA LEU A 471 -88.01 -61.19 -43.33
C LEU A 471 -88.48 -59.74 -43.12
N SER A 472 -87.56 -58.79 -42.86
CA SER A 472 -87.85 -57.36 -42.61
C SER A 472 -88.86 -57.11 -41.47
N ALA A 473 -88.94 -58.03 -40.52
CA ALA A 473 -89.90 -58.08 -39.43
C ALA A 473 -89.30 -57.67 -38.07
N GLU A 474 -88.21 -56.91 -38.07
CA GLU A 474 -87.45 -56.54 -36.86
C GLU A 474 -88.31 -55.82 -35.79
N HIS A 475 -89.36 -55.11 -36.18
CA HIS A 475 -90.28 -54.44 -35.26
C HIS A 475 -91.10 -55.42 -34.38
N TYR A 476 -91.16 -56.71 -34.76
CA TYR A 476 -91.79 -57.76 -33.95
C TYR A 476 -90.82 -58.41 -32.94
N LEU A 477 -89.50 -58.13 -32.99
CA LEU A 477 -88.53 -58.69 -32.03
C LEU A 477 -88.90 -58.45 -30.55
N PRO A 478 -89.37 -57.25 -30.12
CA PRO A 478 -89.81 -57.03 -28.74
C PRO A 478 -91.01 -57.91 -28.33
N LEU A 479 -91.92 -58.22 -29.26
CA LEU A 479 -93.10 -59.05 -28.99
C LEU A 479 -92.71 -60.54 -28.84
N PHE A 480 -91.85 -61.04 -29.73
CA PHE A 480 -91.32 -62.41 -29.62
C PHE A 480 -90.45 -62.58 -28.35
N ALA A 481 -89.68 -61.56 -27.98
CA ALA A 481 -88.92 -61.52 -26.73
C ALA A 481 -89.84 -61.53 -25.49
N HIS A 482 -90.88 -60.69 -25.48
CA HIS A 482 -91.86 -60.62 -24.38
C HIS A 482 -92.60 -61.96 -24.19
N HIS A 483 -92.97 -62.62 -25.29
CA HIS A 483 -93.64 -63.92 -25.26
C HIS A 483 -92.68 -65.13 -25.18
N ARG A 484 -91.35 -64.92 -25.12
CA ARG A 484 -90.30 -65.94 -24.98
C ARG A 484 -90.42 -67.10 -25.97
N ILE A 485 -90.66 -66.79 -27.23
CA ILE A 485 -90.88 -67.79 -28.28
C ILE A 485 -89.53 -68.29 -28.81
N SER A 486 -89.39 -69.61 -28.94
CA SER A 486 -88.21 -70.30 -29.51
C SER A 486 -88.52 -70.91 -30.88
N LEU A 487 -87.49 -71.25 -31.65
CA LEU A 487 -87.61 -71.97 -32.93
C LEU A 487 -88.34 -73.31 -32.76
N ASP A 488 -88.07 -73.99 -31.66
CA ASP A 488 -88.71 -75.28 -31.34
C ASP A 488 -90.20 -75.11 -30.98
N THR A 489 -90.60 -74.04 -30.29
CA THR A 489 -92.04 -73.75 -30.08
C THR A 489 -92.72 -73.28 -31.36
N LEU A 490 -92.09 -72.38 -32.14
CA LEU A 490 -92.55 -71.97 -33.48
C LEU A 490 -92.82 -73.16 -34.40
N SER A 491 -91.97 -74.18 -34.38
CA SER A 491 -92.14 -75.38 -35.22
C SER A 491 -93.48 -76.10 -35.03
N ARG A 492 -94.11 -75.93 -33.85
CA ARG A 492 -95.36 -76.58 -33.43
C ARG A 492 -96.59 -75.67 -33.41
N MET A 493 -96.46 -74.38 -33.75
CA MET A 493 -97.57 -73.42 -33.78
C MET A 493 -98.36 -73.46 -35.10
N SER A 494 -99.65 -73.08 -35.05
CA SER A 494 -100.43 -72.77 -36.25
C SER A 494 -100.37 -71.27 -36.60
N PRO A 495 -100.69 -70.86 -37.85
CA PRO A 495 -100.81 -69.44 -38.20
C PRO A 495 -101.81 -68.68 -37.32
N ALA A 496 -102.89 -69.34 -36.91
CA ALA A 496 -103.90 -68.79 -36.01
C ALA A 496 -103.39 -68.54 -34.58
N ASP A 497 -102.26 -69.12 -34.19
CA ASP A 497 -101.61 -68.86 -32.90
C ASP A 497 -100.59 -67.73 -32.99
N LEU A 498 -99.90 -67.57 -34.13
CA LEU A 498 -99.08 -66.39 -34.41
C LEU A 498 -99.90 -65.11 -34.51
N ALA A 499 -101.14 -65.20 -35.01
CA ALA A 499 -102.11 -64.10 -34.96
C ALA A 499 -102.39 -63.62 -33.53
N LYS A 500 -102.47 -64.54 -32.55
CA LYS A 500 -102.72 -64.23 -31.12
C LYS A 500 -101.50 -63.61 -30.43
N VAL A 501 -100.30 -63.87 -30.94
CA VAL A 501 -99.02 -63.25 -30.52
C VAL A 501 -98.87 -61.82 -31.04
N GLY A 502 -99.76 -61.37 -31.93
CA GLY A 502 -99.78 -60.00 -32.48
C GLY A 502 -99.17 -59.87 -33.88
N VAL A 503 -98.73 -60.97 -34.51
CA VAL A 503 -98.29 -60.94 -35.91
C VAL A 503 -99.52 -60.81 -36.81
N SER A 504 -99.82 -59.59 -37.25
CA SER A 504 -101.08 -59.28 -37.96
C SER A 504 -101.11 -59.78 -39.41
N GLU A 505 -99.95 -59.97 -40.04
CA GLU A 505 -99.85 -60.27 -41.48
C GLU A 505 -99.88 -61.77 -41.78
N ALA A 506 -100.96 -62.22 -42.42
CA ALA A 506 -101.14 -63.64 -42.77
C ALA A 506 -100.05 -64.22 -43.69
N GLY A 507 -99.45 -63.40 -44.56
CA GLY A 507 -98.31 -63.82 -45.40
C GLY A 507 -97.04 -64.08 -44.57
N LEU A 508 -96.70 -63.12 -43.71
CA LEU A 508 -95.53 -63.19 -42.82
C LEU A 508 -95.60 -64.41 -41.88
N GLN A 509 -96.78 -64.70 -41.32
CA GLN A 509 -97.02 -65.89 -40.48
C GLN A 509 -96.61 -67.20 -41.17
N HIS A 510 -97.01 -67.39 -42.43
CA HIS A 510 -96.72 -68.61 -43.18
C HIS A 510 -95.25 -68.69 -43.60
N GLU A 511 -94.65 -67.56 -43.98
CA GLU A 511 -93.25 -67.51 -44.40
C GLU A 511 -92.29 -67.76 -43.21
N ILE A 512 -92.56 -67.19 -42.03
CA ILE A 512 -91.83 -67.52 -40.79
C ILE A 512 -91.87 -69.03 -40.53
N LEU A 513 -93.06 -69.63 -40.50
CA LEU A 513 -93.22 -71.06 -40.22
C LEU A 513 -92.56 -71.96 -41.28
N ARG A 514 -92.47 -71.50 -42.54
CA ARG A 514 -91.74 -72.19 -43.61
C ARG A 514 -90.24 -72.12 -43.40
N ARG A 515 -89.68 -70.92 -43.21
CA ARG A 515 -88.23 -70.70 -43.11
C ARG A 515 -87.62 -71.32 -41.84
N VAL A 516 -88.37 -71.36 -40.72
CA VAL A 516 -87.97 -72.09 -39.50
C VAL A 516 -87.74 -73.59 -39.78
N ARG A 517 -88.60 -74.23 -40.57
CA ARG A 517 -88.47 -75.66 -40.93
C ARG A 517 -87.26 -75.91 -41.84
N GLU A 518 -86.95 -74.97 -42.71
CA GLU A 518 -85.81 -75.04 -43.63
C GLU A 518 -84.47 -74.85 -42.90
N LEU A 519 -84.37 -73.93 -41.92
CA LEU A 519 -83.16 -73.74 -41.11
C LEU A 519 -82.80 -74.98 -40.25
N LEU A 520 -83.80 -75.64 -39.66
CA LEU A 520 -83.61 -76.87 -38.88
C LEU A 520 -83.15 -78.08 -39.73
N ALA A 521 -83.33 -78.02 -41.05
CA ALA A 521 -82.77 -78.99 -42.00
C ALA A 521 -81.31 -78.63 -42.39
N ALA A 522 -81.02 -77.34 -42.60
CA ALA A 522 -79.70 -76.86 -43.04
C ALA A 522 -78.58 -77.05 -42.01
N ALA A 523 -78.88 -76.97 -40.71
CA ALA A 523 -77.91 -77.00 -39.61
C ALA A 523 -77.13 -78.33 -39.42
N ARG A 524 -77.19 -79.28 -40.36
CA ARG A 524 -76.61 -80.63 -40.25
C ARG A 524 -75.30 -80.85 -41.05
N ILE A 525 -74.76 -79.84 -41.76
CA ILE A 525 -73.72 -80.06 -42.80
C ILE A 525 -72.50 -79.08 -42.77
N ARG A 526 -71.51 -79.39 -41.92
CA ARG A 526 -70.03 -79.14 -42.03
C ARG A 526 -69.40 -77.70 -41.93
N PRO A 527 -68.04 -77.58 -41.72
CA PRO A 527 -67.36 -76.35 -41.23
C PRO A 527 -65.97 -75.93 -41.85
N GLU A 528 -65.39 -74.82 -41.33
CA GLU A 528 -63.93 -74.42 -41.17
C GLU A 528 -63.08 -73.56 -42.19
N LEU A 529 -62.42 -72.51 -41.63
CA LEU A 529 -61.12 -71.80 -41.96
C LEU A 529 -60.93 -71.00 -43.31
N PRO A 530 -59.82 -70.22 -43.55
CA PRO A 530 -59.22 -69.05 -42.83
C PRO A 530 -58.75 -67.85 -43.75
N ASN A 531 -58.01 -66.83 -43.24
CA ASN A 531 -57.58 -65.57 -43.95
C ASN A 531 -56.03 -65.24 -43.92
N PRO A 532 -55.47 -64.42 -44.86
CA PRO A 532 -54.04 -63.99 -44.90
C PRO A 532 -53.81 -62.41 -44.98
N PRO A 533 -52.72 -61.76 -45.53
CA PRO A 533 -51.86 -60.85 -44.69
C PRO A 533 -51.20 -59.55 -45.32
N LYS A 534 -50.32 -58.87 -44.53
CA LYS A 534 -49.11 -58.00 -44.85
C LYS A 534 -49.19 -56.46 -45.08
N GLY A 535 -48.13 -55.75 -44.60
CA GLY A 535 -47.67 -54.39 -44.96
C GLY A 535 -47.43 -53.41 -43.78
N GLU A 536 -46.43 -52.50 -43.70
CA GLU A 536 -45.01 -52.53 -44.18
C GLU A 536 -44.06 -51.57 -43.36
N ALA A 537 -43.30 -50.58 -43.91
CA ALA A 537 -42.09 -49.97 -43.27
C ALA A 537 -41.75 -48.46 -43.52
N LEU A 538 -40.82 -47.86 -42.72
CA LEU A 538 -40.08 -46.57 -42.93
C LEU A 538 -38.82 -46.41 -42.00
N GLY A 539 -37.90 -45.44 -42.22
CA GLY A 539 -36.68 -45.18 -41.41
C GLY A 539 -35.92 -43.84 -41.65
N ALA A 540 -34.83 -43.52 -40.92
CA ALA A 540 -34.07 -42.23 -40.96
C ALA A 540 -32.56 -42.31 -40.55
N LEU A 541 -31.74 -41.25 -40.78
CA LEU A 541 -30.26 -41.15 -40.60
C LEU A 541 -29.73 -39.72 -40.18
N GLU A 542 -28.39 -39.48 -40.13
CA GLU A 542 -27.61 -38.54 -39.24
C GLU A 542 -27.01 -37.19 -39.82
N VAL A 543 -25.95 -36.63 -39.17
CA VAL A 543 -25.01 -35.44 -39.39
C VAL A 543 -25.43 -34.05 -38.84
N PRO A 544 -24.56 -32.99 -38.59
CA PRO A 544 -23.10 -32.76 -38.81
C PRO A 544 -22.28 -32.19 -37.57
N THR A 545 -21.21 -31.36 -37.74
CA THR A 545 -20.22 -30.94 -36.66
C THR A 545 -19.37 -29.65 -36.96
N ALA A 546 -18.77 -28.98 -35.92
CA ALA A 546 -17.66 -27.95 -35.87
C ALA A 546 -17.92 -26.49 -36.41
N PRO A 547 -17.03 -25.43 -36.29
CA PRO A 547 -15.66 -25.26 -35.66
C PRO A 547 -15.28 -23.93 -34.88
N GLU A 548 -14.15 -23.92 -34.13
CA GLU A 548 -13.06 -22.89 -33.81
C GLU A 548 -13.37 -21.38 -33.39
N GLU A 549 -12.49 -20.40 -33.01
CA GLU A 549 -10.99 -20.18 -32.97
C GLU A 549 -10.41 -19.23 -31.81
N LEU A 550 -9.54 -18.21 -32.04
CA LEU A 550 -8.59 -17.49 -31.08
C LEU A 550 -8.50 -15.90 -31.24
N PRO A 551 -7.47 -15.09 -30.78
CA PRO A 551 -6.99 -14.70 -29.41
C PRO A 551 -6.66 -13.16 -29.11
N GLU A 552 -6.42 -12.80 -27.81
CA GLU A 552 -5.59 -11.67 -27.21
C GLU A 552 -5.86 -10.16 -27.55
N PRO A 553 -5.25 -9.08 -26.92
CA PRO A 553 -4.20 -8.92 -25.86
C PRO A 553 -4.56 -7.98 -24.62
N THR A 554 -3.72 -6.99 -24.22
CA THR A 554 -3.45 -6.61 -22.78
C THR A 554 -3.34 -5.11 -22.34
N THR A 555 -3.51 -4.84 -21.01
CA THR A 555 -2.96 -3.71 -20.16
C THR A 555 -3.46 -2.24 -20.37
N PRO A 556 -3.18 -1.22 -19.49
CA PRO A 556 -2.37 -1.16 -18.22
C PRO A 556 -3.01 -0.41 -17.00
N SER A 557 -2.32 -0.36 -15.82
CA SER A 557 -2.07 0.85 -14.97
C SER A 557 -1.26 0.57 -13.67
N ALA A 558 -0.81 1.61 -12.95
CA ALA A 558 -0.08 1.61 -11.66
C ALA A 558 -0.05 3.04 -11.01
N PRO A 559 0.69 3.32 -9.92
CA PRO A 559 0.53 2.90 -8.51
C PRO A 559 0.03 4.08 -7.60
N PRO A 560 -0.08 3.93 -6.26
CA PRO A 560 0.98 4.31 -5.30
C PRO A 560 1.21 3.23 -4.22
N VAL A 561 2.42 2.96 -3.68
CA VAL A 561 3.39 3.76 -2.89
C VAL A 561 2.99 4.00 -1.42
N GLU A 562 3.56 3.18 -0.53
CA GLU A 562 4.01 3.43 0.87
C GLU A 562 4.88 2.19 1.23
N LEU A 563 6.19 2.25 1.54
CA LEU A 563 6.98 2.93 2.58
C LEU A 563 7.28 2.05 3.81
N GLU A 564 8.39 1.31 3.80
CA GLU A 564 9.17 0.90 4.99
C GLU A 564 10.59 0.49 4.54
N MET A 565 11.61 1.31 4.77
CA MET A 565 12.52 1.37 5.96
C MET A 565 13.72 0.39 5.89
N PRO A 566 14.96 0.89 5.64
CA PRO A 566 16.16 0.06 5.59
C PRO A 566 16.75 -0.21 6.98
N THR A 567 17.20 -1.45 7.24
CA THR A 567 18.01 -1.78 8.42
C THR A 567 19.47 -1.31 8.24
N SER A 568 20.08 -0.82 9.32
CA SER A 568 21.43 -0.23 9.28
C SER A 568 22.52 -1.20 9.74
N GLU A 569 23.55 -1.38 8.92
CA GLU A 569 24.73 -2.20 9.22
C GLU A 569 25.66 -1.53 10.25
N CYS A 570 26.47 -2.35 10.94
CA CYS A 570 27.48 -1.92 11.90
C CYS A 570 28.64 -1.21 11.18
N VAL A 571 28.81 0.08 11.43
CA VAL A 571 29.83 0.94 10.81
C VAL A 571 31.27 0.50 11.11
N VAL A 572 31.47 -0.42 12.08
CA VAL A 572 32.79 -0.89 12.53
C VAL A 572 33.19 -2.26 11.94
N CYS A 573 32.24 -3.12 11.56
CA CYS A 573 32.55 -4.42 10.95
C CYS A 573 31.86 -4.69 9.62
N LEU A 574 30.78 -3.97 9.28
CA LEU A 574 29.93 -4.12 8.09
C LEU A 574 29.24 -5.50 7.93
N GLU A 575 29.72 -6.54 8.60
CA GLU A 575 29.19 -7.93 8.56
C GLU A 575 27.91 -8.18 9.37
N ARG A 576 27.45 -7.22 10.19
CA ARG A 576 26.36 -7.42 11.16
C ARG A 576 25.56 -6.15 11.35
N GLU A 577 24.28 -6.28 11.67
CA GLU A 577 23.40 -5.14 11.98
C GLU A 577 23.88 -4.32 13.19
N ALA A 578 23.58 -3.03 13.17
CA ALA A 578 23.72 -2.15 14.32
C ALA A 578 22.61 -2.44 15.34
N GLN A 579 22.98 -2.99 16.50
CA GLN A 579 22.04 -3.44 17.55
C GLN A 579 22.27 -2.72 18.89
N MET A 580 23.17 -1.73 18.94
CA MET A 580 23.53 -1.00 20.16
C MET A 580 23.24 0.50 20.02
N ILE A 581 22.44 1.04 20.93
CA ILE A 581 22.21 2.48 21.12
C ILE A 581 23.26 3.03 22.09
N PHE A 582 23.97 4.08 21.70
CA PHE A 582 24.82 4.86 22.61
C PHE A 582 24.00 5.97 23.28
N LEU A 583 23.64 5.82 24.56
CA LEU A 583 22.67 6.70 25.25
C LEU A 583 23.04 8.19 25.20
N ASN A 584 24.33 8.53 25.28
CA ASN A 584 24.81 9.92 25.23
C ASN A 584 24.57 10.64 23.88
N CYS A 585 24.24 9.90 22.82
CA CYS A 585 24.13 10.48 21.47
C CYS A 585 23.09 9.81 20.55
N GLY A 586 22.29 8.85 21.03
CA GLY A 586 21.21 8.18 20.30
C GLY A 586 21.63 7.25 19.14
N HIS A 587 22.88 7.30 18.68
CA HIS A 587 23.31 6.60 17.46
C HIS A 587 23.27 5.07 17.60
N VAL A 588 22.61 4.43 16.64
CA VAL A 588 22.61 2.97 16.42
C VAL A 588 23.55 2.68 15.27
N CYS A 589 24.82 2.38 15.59
CA CYS A 589 25.87 2.23 14.57
C CYS A 589 26.88 1.09 14.82
N CYS A 590 26.71 0.34 15.90
CA CYS A 590 27.55 -0.80 16.25
C CYS A 590 26.73 -2.05 16.55
N CYS A 591 27.22 -3.22 16.13
CA CYS A 591 26.74 -4.50 16.65
C CYS A 591 27.23 -4.70 18.10
N HIS A 592 26.62 -5.63 18.84
CA HIS A 592 26.95 -5.86 20.26
C HIS A 592 28.44 -6.13 20.51
N GLN A 593 29.12 -6.84 19.60
CA GLN A 593 30.51 -7.25 19.78
C GLN A 593 31.51 -6.13 19.46
N CYS A 594 31.25 -5.30 18.44
CA CYS A 594 32.05 -4.12 18.12
C CYS A 594 31.86 -2.96 19.10
N CYS A 595 30.80 -2.99 19.91
CA CYS A 595 30.48 -1.96 20.90
C CYS A 595 31.42 -1.96 22.12
N GLN A 596 31.90 -3.14 22.55
CA GLN A 596 32.62 -3.31 23.82
C GLN A 596 33.99 -2.58 23.92
N PRO A 597 34.84 -2.50 22.89
CA PRO A 597 36.13 -1.80 22.98
C PRO A 597 36.04 -0.27 22.73
N LEU A 598 34.87 0.27 22.37
CA LEU A 598 34.73 1.67 21.97
C LEU A 598 34.53 2.60 23.17
N ARG A 599 35.36 3.65 23.26
CA ARG A 599 35.18 4.75 24.23
C ARG A 599 34.46 5.97 23.63
N THR A 600 34.44 6.09 22.30
CA THR A 600 33.76 7.16 21.57
C THR A 600 32.92 6.60 20.42
N CYS A 601 31.78 7.22 20.13
CA CYS A 601 30.88 6.82 19.05
C CYS A 601 31.56 7.02 17.68
N PRO A 602 31.56 6.03 16.75
CA PRO A 602 32.26 6.17 15.47
C PRO A 602 31.65 7.23 14.55
N LEU A 603 30.34 7.52 14.66
CA LEU A 603 29.67 8.54 13.84
C LEU A 603 29.91 9.96 14.35
N CYS A 604 29.63 10.24 15.63
CA CYS A 604 29.67 11.61 16.18
C CYS A 604 30.87 11.91 17.09
N ARG A 605 31.73 10.92 17.38
CA ARG A 605 32.94 11.03 18.24
C ARG A 605 32.72 11.42 19.70
N GLN A 606 31.46 11.57 20.13
CA GLN A 606 31.06 11.76 21.53
C GLN A 606 31.52 10.58 22.41
N GLU A 607 31.91 10.85 23.67
CA GLU A 607 32.25 9.78 24.64
C GLU A 607 31.03 8.93 25.02
N ILE A 608 31.26 7.63 25.17
CA ILE A 608 30.24 6.62 25.48
C ILE A 608 30.23 6.34 26.99
N ALA A 609 29.21 6.80 27.70
CA ALA A 609 29.01 6.47 29.12
C ALA A 609 28.18 5.19 29.34
N GLN A 610 27.15 4.95 28.52
CA GLN A 610 26.25 3.81 28.62
C GLN A 610 25.76 3.34 27.23
N CYS A 611 25.52 2.03 27.11
CA CYS A 611 25.07 1.38 25.88
C CYS A 611 23.83 0.51 26.19
N LEU A 612 22.80 0.57 25.34
CA LEU A 612 21.65 -0.34 25.40
C LEU A 612 21.61 -1.24 24.18
N ARG A 613 21.21 -2.51 24.34
CA ARG A 613 21.01 -3.44 23.24
C ARG A 613 19.55 -3.46 22.80
N LEU A 614 19.31 -3.27 21.51
CA LEU A 614 18.01 -3.54 20.89
C LEU A 614 17.82 -5.05 20.73
N TYR A 615 16.66 -5.52 21.17
CA TYR A 615 16.15 -6.85 20.86
C TYR A 615 15.04 -6.69 19.82
N HIS A 616 15.22 -7.29 18.66
CA HIS A 616 14.14 -7.55 17.70
C HIS A 616 13.58 -8.94 18.01
N SER A 617 12.25 -9.08 17.98
CA SER A 617 11.49 -10.27 18.36
C SER A 617 10.95 -11.00 17.13
#